data_AF-A0A7Y8MAM6-F1
#
_entry.id   AF-A0A7Y8MAM6-F1
#
_cell.length_a   1.000
_cell.length_b   1.000
_cell.length_c   1.000
_cell.angle_alpha   90.00
_cell.angle_beta   90.00
_cell.angle_gamma   90.00
#
_symmetry.space_group_name_H-M   'P 1'
#
loop_
_entity.id
_entity.type
_entity.pdbx_description
1 polymer ?
#
loop_
_entity_poly.entity_id
_entity_poly.type
_entity_poly.pdbx_seq_one_letter_code
_entity_poly.pdbx_strand_id
1 'polypeptide(L)' 'MTQPSASAPVYVLAAGGTGGHMFPAEAVASELKRRGARVVLFTDERGRRFADAFPAD' A
#
# COMPACT_ATOMS: atom_id res chain seq x y z
N MET A 1 -12.95 9.64 -6.19
CA MET A 1 -12.76 8.17 -6.14
C MET A 1 -12.51 7.69 -7.56
N THR A 2 -11.25 7.62 -7.97
CA THR A 2 -10.86 7.11 -9.31
C THR A 2 -10.94 5.59 -9.27
N GLN A 3 -11.84 5.01 -10.04
CA GLN A 3 -11.93 3.55 -10.24
C GLN A 3 -10.65 3.05 -10.94
N PRO A 4 -10.06 1.91 -10.53
CA PRO A 4 -8.91 1.35 -11.22
C PRO A 4 -9.34 0.81 -12.60
N SER A 5 -8.79 1.40 -13.66
CA SER A 5 -8.92 0.89 -15.03
C SER A 5 -8.34 -0.52 -15.12
N ALA A 6 -8.96 -1.40 -15.92
CA ALA A 6 -8.58 -2.82 -16.09
C ALA A 6 -7.12 -3.06 -16.56
N SER A 7 -6.38 -2.00 -16.90
CA SER A 7 -4.97 -2.05 -17.34
C SER A 7 -3.99 -1.41 -16.35
N ALA A 8 -4.43 -0.99 -15.16
CA ALA A 8 -3.54 -0.39 -14.17
C ALA A 8 -2.54 -1.43 -13.62
N PRO A 9 -1.22 -1.12 -13.56
CA PRO A 9 -0.24 -2.03 -13.00
C PRO A 9 -0.54 -2.29 -11.51
N VAL A 10 -0.39 -3.54 -11.08
CA VAL A 10 -0.60 -3.96 -9.69
C VAL A 10 0.75 -4.16 -9.02
N TYR A 11 0.96 -3.49 -7.89
CA TYR A 11 2.14 -3.62 -7.05
C TYR A 11 1.77 -4.25 -5.71
N VAL A 12 2.53 -5.27 -5.29
CA VAL A 12 2.40 -5.88 -3.98
C VAL A 12 3.56 -5.42 -3.12
N LEU A 13 3.27 -4.71 -2.03
CA LEU A 13 4.25 -4.26 -1.06
C LEU A 13 4.26 -5.22 0.12
N ALA A 14 5.36 -5.96 0.29
CA ALA A 14 5.57 -6.80 1.46
C ALA A 14 6.30 -5.98 2.54
N ALA A 15 5.52 -5.43 3.47
CA ALA A 15 6.04 -4.62 4.58
C ALA A 15 5.32 -4.99 5.87
N GLY A 16 6.06 -5.21 6.96
CA GLY A 16 5.54 -5.64 8.25
C GLY A 16 6.39 -5.17 9.42
N GLY A 17 5.93 -5.46 10.64
CA GLY A 17 6.58 -5.01 11.87
C GLY A 17 6.02 -3.66 12.38
N THR A 18 6.90 -2.74 12.77
CA THR A 18 6.54 -1.43 13.36
C THR A 18 6.59 -0.31 12.32
N GLY A 19 6.29 0.93 12.74
CA GLY A 19 6.26 2.12 11.89
C GLY A 19 7.51 2.31 11.00
N GLY A 20 8.70 1.85 11.44
CA GLY A 20 9.94 2.01 10.68
C GLY A 20 9.91 1.42 9.26
N HIS A 21 9.13 0.36 9.02
CA HIS A 21 8.94 -0.22 7.68
C HIS A 21 7.58 0.17 7.06
N MET A 22 6.56 0.43 7.89
CA MET A 22 5.23 0.79 7.42
C MET A 22 5.18 2.20 6.82
N PHE A 23 5.85 3.18 7.42
CA PHE A 23 5.87 4.56 6.89
C PHE A 23 6.55 4.68 5.52
N PRO A 24 7.73 4.08 5.27
CA PRO A 24 8.30 4.05 3.93
C PRO A 24 7.42 3.33 2.92
N ALA A 25 6.81 2.21 3.31
CA ALA A 25 5.89 1.47 2.45
C ALA A 25 4.65 2.30 2.10
N GLU A 26 4.12 3.07 3.04
CA GLU A 26 2.98 3.98 2.86
C GLU A 26 3.31 5.09 1.86
N ALA A 27 4.50 5.69 1.99
CA ALA A 27 4.97 6.73 1.06
C ALA A 27 5.08 6.19 -0.38
N VAL A 28 5.60 4.97 -0.54
CA VAL A 28 5.68 4.30 -1.86
C VAL A 28 4.29 3.97 -2.38
N ALA A 29 3.40 3.43 -1.54
CA ALA A 29 2.02 3.11 -1.92
C ALA A 29 1.25 4.35 -2.39
N SER A 30 1.40 5.46 -1.66
CA SER A 30 0.78 6.75 -2.00
C SER A 30 1.26 7.26 -3.36
N GLU A 31 2.57 7.21 -3.63
CA GLU A 31 3.14 7.60 -4.93
C GLU A 31 2.62 6.71 -6.07
N LEU A 32 2.58 5.39 -5.87
CA LEU A 32 2.11 4.42 -6.86
C LEU A 32 0.62 4.61 -7.16
N LYS A 33 -0.22 4.81 -6.13
CA LYS A 33 -1.64 5.15 -6.32
C LYS A 33 -1.80 6.47 -7.06
N ARG A 34 -0.97 7.48 -6.77
CA ARG A 34 -0.99 8.77 -7.49
C ARG A 34 -0.63 8.63 -8.98
N ARG A 35 0.13 7.59 -9.33
CA ARG A 35 0.45 7.20 -10.72
C ARG A 35 -0.64 6.34 -11.38
N GLY A 36 -1.75 6.09 -10.69
CA GLY A 36 -2.85 5.28 -11.19
C GLY A 36 -2.62 3.77 -11.08
N ALA A 37 -1.64 3.34 -10.28
CA ALA A 37 -1.40 1.92 -10.03
C ALA A 37 -2.26 1.39 -8.88
N ARG A 38 -2.53 0.08 -8.89
CA ARG A 38 -3.17 -0.63 -7.78
C ARG A 38 -2.11 -1.09 -6.80
N VAL A 39 -2.34 -0.92 -5.51
CA VAL A 39 -1.37 -1.30 -4.46
C VAL A 39 -2.01 -2.25 -3.48
N VAL A 40 -1.36 -3.40 -3.24
CA VAL A 40 -1.76 -4.39 -2.24
C VAL A 40 -0.68 -4.45 -1.17
N LEU A 41 -1.06 -4.36 0.09
CA LEU A 41 -0.16 -4.51 1.22
C LEU A 41 -0.19 -5.96 1.74
N PHE A 42 0.97 -6.61 1.77
CA PHE A 42 1.16 -7.89 2.46
C PHE A 42 1.93 -7.63 3.75
N THR A 43 1.26 -7.83 4.89
CA THR A 43 1.79 -7.45 6.21
C THR A 43 1.54 -8.53 7.26
N ASP A 44 2.25 -8.46 8.37
CA ASP A 44 2.08 -9.32 9.53
C ASP A 44 1.04 -8.74 10.51
N GLU A 45 0.70 -9.49 11.56
CA GLU A 45 -0.30 -9.08 12.55
C GLU A 45 0.04 -7.74 13.24
N ARG A 46 1.33 -7.39 13.32
CA ARG A 46 1.82 -6.12 13.90
C ARG A 46 1.60 -4.96 12.95
N GLY A 47 1.93 -5.13 11.67
CA GLY A 47 1.71 -4.15 10.62
C GLY A 47 0.23 -3.91 10.33
N ARG A 48 -0.66 -4.87 10.68
CA ARG A 48 -2.11 -4.69 10.60
C ARG A 48 -2.63 -3.48 11.38
N ARG A 49 -1.94 -3.06 12.46
CA ARG A 49 -2.27 -1.84 13.22
C ARG A 49 -2.05 -0.55 12.43
N PHE A 50 -1.25 -0.61 11.38
CA PHE A 50 -0.96 0.51 10.47
C PHE A 50 -1.72 0.36 9.13
N ALA A 51 -2.35 -0.79 8.88
CA ALA A 51 -3.06 -1.08 7.64
C ALA A 51 -4.31 -0.22 7.45
N ASP A 52 -5.01 0.16 8.53
CA ASP A 52 -6.22 1.00 8.45
C ASP A 52 -5.94 2.41 7.89
N ALA A 53 -4.72 2.92 8.05
CA ALA A 53 -4.26 4.19 7.48
C ALA A 53 -3.53 4.01 6.14
N PHE A 54 -3.26 2.76 5.73
CA PHE A 54 -2.41 2.48 4.60
C PHE A 54 -3.19 2.62 3.29
N PRO A 55 -2.66 3.33 2.27
CA PRO A 55 -3.32 3.52 0.99
C PRO A 55 -3.14 2.27 0.11
N ALA A 56 -3.62 1.12 0.56
CA ALA A 56 -3.76 -0.12 -0.21
C ALA A 56 -5.24 -0.33 -0.59
N ASP A 57 -5.51 -1.22 -1.56
CA ASP A 57 -6.85 -1.66 -1.97
C ASP A 57 -7.19 -3.05 -1.43
#